data_AF-A0A7U3UYC7-F1
#
_entry.id   AF-A0A7U3UYC7-F1
#
_cell.length_a   1.000
_cell.length_b   1.000
_cell.length_c   1.000
_cell.angle_alpha   90.00
_cell.angle_beta   90.00
_cell.angle_gamma   90.00
#
_symmetry.space_group_name_H-M   'P 1'
#
loop_
_entity.id
_entity.type
_entity.pdbx_description
1 polymer ?
#
loop_
_entity_poly.entity_id
_entity_poly.type
_entity_poly.pdbx_seq_one_letter_code
_entity_poly.pdbx_strand_id
1 'polypeptide(L)'
;MIRAHACYSAVCDACGEPLRDPDSEAEVHFATEDEARRVARSYRWPVTSGALICPETDPEHQAALDRLMPAEPMPLNQPTLDGETA
;
A
#
# COMPACT_ATOMS: atom_id res chain seq x y z
N MET A 1 6.84 -10.29 37.12
CA MET A 1 6.20 -11.44 36.43
C MET A 1 6.23 -11.14 34.95
N ILE A 2 6.79 -12.05 34.13
CA ILE A 2 6.88 -11.90 32.66
C ILE A 2 5.78 -12.76 32.03
N ARG A 3 5.14 -12.27 30.96
CA ARG A 3 4.07 -12.97 30.23
C ARG A 3 4.33 -12.89 28.72
N ALA A 4 3.95 -13.94 27.99
CA ALA A 4 3.99 -13.95 26.54
C ALA A 4 2.78 -13.19 25.96
N HIS A 5 3.00 -12.48 24.85
CA HIS A 5 1.97 -11.78 24.08
C HIS A 5 2.29 -11.92 22.59
N ALA A 6 1.26 -12.12 21.76
CA ALA A 6 1.36 -12.02 20.30
C ALA A 6 0.81 -10.67 19.80
N CYS A 7 1.53 -9.98 18.93
CA CYS A 7 1.14 -8.69 18.37
C CYS A 7 1.20 -8.72 16.84
N TYR A 8 0.60 -7.71 16.20
CA TYR A 8 0.73 -7.47 14.76
C TYR A 8 1.86 -6.47 14.50
N SER A 9 2.58 -6.64 13.40
CA SER A 9 3.55 -5.67 12.88
C SER A 9 3.21 -5.41 11.41
N ALA A 10 3.32 -4.15 10.98
CA ALA A 10 3.14 -3.80 9.57
C ALA A 10 4.50 -3.91 8.88
N VAL A 11 4.59 -4.73 7.84
CA VAL A 11 5.84 -5.03 7.14
C VAL A 11 5.69 -4.69 5.66
N CYS A 12 6.73 -4.14 5.05
CA CYS A 12 6.72 -3.83 3.62
C CYS A 12 6.80 -5.11 2.80
N ASP A 13 5.85 -5.33 1.90
CA ASP A 13 5.86 -6.49 1.00
C ASP A 13 6.96 -6.41 -0.09
N ALA A 14 7.57 -5.25 -0.30
CA ALA A 14 8.71 -5.09 -1.21
C ALA A 14 10.03 -5.46 -0.50
N CYS A 15 10.43 -4.68 0.51
CA CYS A 15 11.75 -4.80 1.14
C CYS A 15 11.77 -5.59 2.45
N GLY A 16 10.61 -5.96 3.00
CA GLY A 16 10.52 -6.69 4.27
C GLY A 16 10.79 -5.85 5.52
N GLU A 17 11.04 -4.54 5.40
CA GLU A 17 11.27 -3.69 6.57
C GLU A 17 9.96 -3.45 7.35
N PRO A 18 10.03 -3.47 8.70
CA PRO A 18 8.89 -3.18 9.54
C PRO A 18 8.59 -1.67 9.57
N LEU A 19 7.34 -1.34 9.86
CA LEU A 19 6.96 0.03 10.14
C LEU A 19 7.62 0.48 11.44
N ARG A 20 8.37 1.58 11.33
CA ARG A 20 9.04 2.23 12.46
C ARG A 20 8.41 3.58 12.73
N ASP A 21 8.35 3.93 14.00
CA ASP A 21 8.02 5.29 14.41
C ASP A 21 9.15 6.25 13.99
N PRO A 22 8.87 7.37 13.31
CA PRO A 22 9.89 8.23 12.72
C PRO A 22 10.67 9.05 13.76
N ASP A 23 10.10 9.24 14.95
CA ASP A 23 10.75 9.99 16.03
C ASP A 23 11.70 9.10 16.85
N SER A 24 11.32 7.84 17.07
CA SER A 24 12.08 6.90 17.91
C SER A 24 12.82 5.80 17.14
N GLU A 25 12.56 5.63 15.85
CA GLU A 25 13.04 4.55 14.97
C GLU A 25 12.69 3.11 15.45
N ALA A 26 11.84 3.01 16.47
CA ALA A 26 11.40 1.75 17.04
C ALA A 26 10.33 1.10 16.16
N GLU A 27 10.39 -0.23 16.04
CA GLU A 27 9.31 -1.01 15.40
C GLU A 27 8.00 -0.83 16.16
N VAL A 28 6.92 -0.61 15.41
CA VAL A 28 5.59 -0.40 15.98
C VAL A 28 4.81 -1.70 15.97
N HIS A 29 4.31 -2.08 17.15
CA HIS A 29 3.50 -3.28 17.35
C HIS A 29 2.06 -2.88 17.63
N PHE A 30 1.11 -3.61 17.05
CA PHE A 30 -0.32 -3.31 17.09
C PHE A 30 -1.11 -4.46 17.72
N ALA A 31 -2.26 -4.12 18.30
CA ALA A 31 -3.17 -5.13 18.85
C ALA A 31 -4.00 -5.81 17.75
N THR A 32 -4.22 -5.12 16.62
CA THR A 32 -5.05 -5.62 15.52
C THR A 32 -4.45 -5.28 14.15
N GLU A 33 -4.81 -6.07 13.14
CA GLU A 33 -4.44 -5.80 11.74
C GLU A 33 -5.02 -4.47 11.23
N ASP A 34 -6.26 -4.15 11.58
CA ASP A 34 -6.94 -2.93 11.13
C ASP A 34 -6.27 -1.66 11.69
N GLU A 35 -5.78 -1.71 12.93
CA GLU A 35 -4.95 -0.66 13.51
C GLU A 35 -3.63 -0.52 12.74
N ALA A 36 -2.92 -1.63 12.49
CA ALA A 36 -1.67 -1.62 11.71
C ALA A 36 -1.86 -0.98 10.32
N ARG A 37 -2.94 -1.35 9.61
CA ARG A 37 -3.29 -0.77 8.30
C ARG A 37 -3.62 0.72 8.39
N ARG A 38 -4.38 1.15 9.40
CA ARG A 38 -4.70 2.58 9.61
C ARG A 38 -3.44 3.41 9.84
N VAL A 39 -2.56 2.91 10.70
CA VAL A 39 -1.32 3.60 11.06
C VAL A 39 -0.35 3.64 9.89
N ALA A 40 -0.17 2.53 9.16
CA ALA A 40 0.63 2.52 7.93
C ALA A 40 0.19 3.60 6.93
N ARG A 41 -1.13 3.79 6.73
CA ARG A 41 -1.65 4.89 5.91
C ARG A 41 -1.28 6.27 6.44
N SER A 42 -1.29 6.49 7.76
CA SER A 42 -0.87 7.79 8.33
C SER A 42 0.61 8.07 8.11
N TYR A 43 1.44 7.01 8.02
CA TYR A 43 2.85 7.09 7.64
C TYR A 43 3.07 7.12 6.12
N ARG A 44 2.01 7.33 5.32
CA ARG A 44 2.04 7.41 3.85
C ARG A 44 2.46 6.13 3.13
N TRP A 45 2.36 4.98 3.78
CA TRP A 45 2.52 3.70 3.10
C TRP A 45 1.33 3.47 2.15
N PRO A 46 1.55 3.14 0.87
CA PRO A 46 0.48 2.62 0.03
C PRO A 46 -0.10 1.32 0.62
N VAL A 47 -1.36 1.38 1.04
CA VAL A 47 -2.09 0.23 1.61
C VAL A 47 -3.22 -0.17 0.68
N THR A 48 -3.07 -1.33 0.05
CA THR A 48 -4.09 -1.94 -0.81
C THR A 48 -4.84 -3.04 -0.07
N SER A 49 -5.76 -3.74 -0.73
CA SER A 49 -6.45 -4.90 -0.13
C SER A 49 -5.48 -6.06 0.18
N GLY A 50 -4.42 -6.22 -0.63
CA GLY A 50 -3.50 -7.36 -0.56
C GLY A 50 -2.03 -7.04 -0.27
N ALA A 51 -1.65 -5.77 -0.11
CA ALA A 51 -0.26 -5.39 0.13
C ALA A 51 -0.10 -4.07 0.90
N LEU A 52 0.98 -3.97 1.66
CA LEU A 52 1.53 -2.79 2.33
C LEU A 52 2.92 -2.51 1.77
N ILE A 53 3.10 -1.36 1.12
CA ILE A 53 4.40 -0.94 0.59
C ILE A 53 4.86 0.29 1.37
N CYS A 54 6.13 0.37 1.75
CA CYS A 54 6.66 1.56 2.42
C CYS A 54 6.87 2.71 1.41
N PRO A 55 7.09 3.96 1.88
CA PRO A 55 7.13 5.14 1.01
C PRO A 55 8.46 5.29 0.25
N GLU A 56 9.38 4.33 0.34
CA GLU A 56 10.62 4.33 -0.44
C GLU A 56 10.29 4.31 -1.94
N THR A 57 11.10 5.02 -2.73
CA THR A 57 10.85 5.24 -4.16
C THR A 57 11.90 4.56 -5.05
N ASP A 58 12.61 3.57 -4.53
CA ASP A 58 13.56 2.80 -5.33
C ASP A 58 12.84 1.86 -6.33
N PRO A 59 13.57 1.30 -7.31
CA PRO A 59 12.98 0.47 -8.36
C PRO A 59 12.24 -0.77 -7.85
N GLU A 60 12.60 -1.30 -6.69
CA GLU A 60 11.94 -2.49 -6.12
C GLU A 60 10.55 -2.13 -5.60
N HIS A 61 10.45 -1.03 -4.84
CA HIS A 61 9.17 -0.52 -4.34
C HIS A 61 8.25 -0.09 -5.47
N GLN A 62 8.80 0.60 -6.47
CA GLN A 62 8.00 1.00 -7.64
C GLN A 62 7.48 -0.22 -8.39
N ALA A 63 8.32 -1.24 -8.63
CA ALA A 63 7.88 -2.46 -9.29
C ALA A 63 6.81 -3.22 -8.47
N ALA A 64 6.88 -3.18 -7.14
CA ALA A 64 5.85 -3.75 -6.28
C ALA A 64 4.53 -2.99 -6.39
N LEU A 65 4.57 -1.65 -6.39
CA LEU A 65 3.39 -0.81 -6.59
C LEU A 65 2.76 -1.01 -7.97
N ASP A 66 3.58 -1.05 -9.03
CA ASP A 66 3.12 -1.22 -10.40
C ASP A 66 2.35 -2.55 -10.59
N ARG A 67 2.76 -3.63 -9.90
CA ARG A 67 2.04 -4.92 -9.91
C ARG A 67 0.65 -4.86 -9.25
N LEU A 68 0.43 -3.90 -8.35
CA LEU A 68 -0.84 -3.70 -7.65
C LEU A 68 -1.80 -2.81 -8.43
N MET A 69 -1.31 -2.09 -9.44
CA MET A 69 -2.14 -1.22 -10.25
C MET A 69 -2.99 -2.04 -11.23
N PRO A 70 -4.31 -1.79 -11.30
CA PRO A 70 -5.14 -2.42 -12.30
C PRO A 70 -4.68 -1.97 -13.70
N ALA A 71 -4.86 -2.84 -14.70
CA ALA A 71 -4.60 -2.48 -16.08
C ALA A 71 -5.35 -1.20 -16.46
N GLU A 72 -4.72 -0.34 -17.26
CA GLU A 72 -5.35 0.88 -17.75
C GLU A 72 -6.72 0.56 -18.37
N PRO A 73 -7.78 1.32 -18.04
CA PRO A 73 -9.07 1.11 -18.67
C PRO A 73 -8.90 1.29 -20.17
N MET A 74 -9.24 0.26 -20.95
CA MET A 74 -9.20 0.36 -22.40
C MET A 74 -10.09 1.53 -22.83
N PRO A 75 -9.64 2.38 -23.76
CA PRO A 75 -10.47 3.48 -24.24
C PRO A 75 -11.81 2.92 -24.70
N LEU A 76 -12.90 3.41 -24.08
CA LEU A 76 -14.24 3.17 -24.56
C LEU A 76 -14.26 3.64 -26.01
N ASN A 77 -14.52 2.72 -26.93
CA ASN A 77 -14.69 3.00 -28.35
C ASN A 77 -15.90 3.94 -28.49
N GLN A 78 -15.69 5.25 -28.37
CA GLN A 78 -16.75 6.24 -28.53
C GLN A 78 -17.17 6.20 -30.00
N PRO A 79 -18.42 5.84 -30.32
CA PRO A 79 -18.89 5.98 -31.68
C PRO A 79 -18.81 7.46 -32.05
N THR A 80 -18.08 7.79 -33.12
CA THR A 80 -18.10 9.13 -33.68
C THR A 80 -19.53 9.42 -34.12
N LEU A 81 -20.11 10.48 -33.58
CA LEU A 81 -21.39 11.01 -34.06
C LEU A 81 -21.14 11.72 -35.39
N ASP A 82 -20.79 10.97 -36.44
CA ASP A 82 -20.80 11.44 -37.81
C ASP A 82 -22.21 11.21 -38.37
N GLY A 83 -23.09 12.16 -38.10
CA GLY A 83 -24.49 12.02 -38.46
C GLY A 83 -25.27 13.32 -38.40
N GLU A 84 -24.80 14.38 -39.07
CA GLU A 84 -25.73 15.38 -39.59
C GLU A 84 -25.37 15.71 -41.05
N THR A 85 -26.15 15.08 -41.91
CA THR A 85 -26.27 15.25 -43.36
C THR A 85 -26.87 16.61 -43.73
N ALA A 86 -26.27 17.20 -44.79
CA ALA A 86 -26.87 17.92 -45.92
C ALA A 86 -27.96 18.99 -45.69
#